data_AF-A0A9Q9AV34-F1
#
_entry.id   AF-A0A9Q9AV34-F1
#
_cell.length_a   1.000
_cell.length_b   1.000
_cell.length_c   1.000
_cell.angle_alpha   90.00
_cell.angle_beta   90.00
_cell.angle_gamma   90.00
#
_symmetry.space_group_name_H-M   'P 1'
#
loop_
_entity.id
_entity.type
_entity.pdbx_description
1 polymer ?
#
loop_
_entity_poly.entity_id
_entity_poly.type
_entity_poly.pdbx_seq_one_letter_code
_entity_poly.pdbx_strand_id
1 'polypeptide(L)'
;MKTAFVGRDFEIRIGVATNRQESTYIGTYPRLEFSRFSTRTSFINATFEDTLWLPPETSIHAAKTVLNWMGWHINQDDSPPIPHPDMFEDALELWAAAKAFEIKLMYRTGLRVALKQYVRGAALTLAEFRLVWEKTRDSEIQQAAISGLIFRHGDGQRYGFEGVPERRFIVAYAETRNIRIGWMPAKVESRRQTGNGK
;
A
#
# COMPACT_ATOMS: atom_id res chain seq x y z
N MET A 1 -25.85 7.34 36.46
CA MET A 1 -24.44 7.08 36.80
C MET A 1 -23.97 5.91 35.93
N LYS A 2 -23.36 6.17 34.77
CA LYS A 2 -22.83 5.11 33.90
C LYS A 2 -21.45 4.72 34.47
N THR A 3 -21.32 3.50 34.93
CA THR A 3 -20.04 2.92 35.36
C THR A 3 -19.09 2.91 34.16
N ALA A 4 -18.07 3.76 34.22
CA ALA A 4 -16.95 3.71 33.29
C ALA A 4 -16.18 2.41 33.54
N PHE A 5 -16.40 1.40 32.70
CA PHE A 5 -15.37 0.38 32.51
C PHE A 5 -14.16 1.12 31.95
N VAL A 6 -13.16 1.38 32.79
CA VAL A 6 -11.85 1.88 32.36
C VAL A 6 -11.20 0.75 31.56
N GLY A 7 -11.50 0.70 30.27
CA GLY A 7 -10.85 -0.23 29.36
C GLY A 7 -9.37 0.12 29.32
N ARG A 8 -8.51 -0.81 29.73
CA ARG A 8 -7.05 -0.59 29.73
C ARG A 8 -6.57 -0.30 28.31
N ASP A 9 -5.75 0.74 28.18
CA ASP A 9 -4.99 1.02 26.97
C ASP A 9 -4.03 -0.14 26.67
N PHE A 10 -3.65 -0.29 25.40
CA PHE A 10 -2.57 -1.19 25.00
C PHE A 10 -1.43 -0.40 24.33
N GLU A 11 -0.21 -0.87 24.48
CA GLU A 11 0.95 -0.31 23.77
C GLU A 11 0.94 -0.73 22.31
N ILE A 12 1.46 0.11 21.43
CA ILE A 12 1.70 -0.23 20.03
C ILE A 12 3.20 -0.18 19.81
N ARG A 13 3.75 -1.27 19.28
CA ARG A 13 5.19 -1.41 19.03
C ARG A 13 5.44 -1.99 17.65
N ILE A 14 6.54 -1.59 17.04
CA ILE A 14 7.08 -2.19 15.81
C ILE A 14 8.18 -3.17 16.22
N GLY A 15 8.06 -4.43 15.82
CA GLY A 15 9.03 -5.47 16.13
C GLY A 15 8.39 -6.81 16.41
N VAL A 16 9.13 -7.68 17.10
CA VAL A 16 8.70 -9.03 17.49
C VAL A 16 8.49 -9.12 19.01
N ALA A 17 7.44 -9.82 19.42
CA ALA A 17 7.07 -9.93 20.85
C ALA A 17 8.17 -10.55 21.72
N THR A 18 8.95 -11.48 21.14
CA THR A 18 10.05 -12.18 21.81
C THR A 18 11.27 -11.29 22.08
N ASN A 19 11.40 -10.14 21.40
CA ASN A 19 12.52 -9.22 21.58
C ASN A 19 12.05 -7.78 21.81
N ARG A 20 11.42 -7.57 22.96
CA ARG A 20 10.86 -6.27 23.36
C ARG A 20 11.91 -5.17 23.47
N GLN A 21 13.17 -5.49 23.81
CA GLN A 21 14.24 -4.50 23.97
C GLN A 21 14.64 -3.84 22.65
N GLU A 22 14.60 -4.59 21.54
CA GLU A 22 14.92 -4.08 20.20
C GLU A 22 13.69 -3.49 19.47
N SER A 23 12.51 -3.58 20.08
CA SER A 23 11.28 -3.08 19.47
C SER A 23 11.12 -1.57 19.65
N THR A 24 10.58 -0.93 18.62
CA THR A 24 10.31 0.51 18.65
C THR A 24 8.92 0.79 19.22
N TYR A 25 8.87 1.58 20.29
CA TYR A 25 7.61 2.08 20.85
C TYR A 25 6.99 3.16 19.96
N ILE A 26 5.70 3.02 19.65
CA ILE A 26 4.95 3.95 18.80
C ILE A 26 4.01 4.83 19.62
N GLY A 27 3.30 4.24 20.57
CA GLY A 27 2.33 4.93 21.42
C GLY A 27 1.43 3.97 22.19
N THR A 28 0.44 4.50 22.88
CA THR A 28 -0.66 3.73 23.48
C THR A 28 -1.97 4.05 22.77
N TYR A 29 -2.94 3.15 22.85
CA TYR A 29 -4.27 3.40 22.33
C TYR A 29 -5.38 2.77 23.18
N PRO A 30 -6.55 3.44 23.35
CA PRO A 30 -7.66 2.86 24.09
C PRO A 30 -8.24 1.64 23.39
N ARG A 31 -8.27 0.51 24.11
CA ARG A 31 -8.69 -0.78 23.56
C ARG A 31 -10.11 -0.77 23.00
N LEU A 32 -11.05 -0.18 23.74
CA LEU A 32 -12.47 -0.12 23.36
C LEU A 32 -12.65 0.66 22.05
N GLU A 33 -11.91 1.75 21.90
CA GLU A 33 -12.03 2.66 20.76
C GLU A 33 -11.33 2.13 19.51
N PHE A 34 -10.34 1.25 19.66
CA PHE A 34 -9.63 0.65 18.53
C PHE A 34 -10.58 -0.10 17.58
N SER A 35 -11.64 -0.68 18.15
CA SER A 35 -12.69 -1.39 17.42
C SER A 35 -13.46 -0.56 16.41
N ARG A 36 -13.49 0.75 16.63
CA ARG A 36 -14.11 1.70 15.71
C ARG A 36 -13.38 1.72 14.38
N PHE A 37 -12.05 1.65 14.40
CA PHE A 37 -11.20 1.87 13.23
C PHE A 37 -10.64 0.59 12.61
N SER A 38 -10.37 -0.43 13.41
CA SER A 38 -9.70 -1.66 12.98
C SER A 38 -10.62 -2.87 12.98
N THR A 39 -10.33 -3.85 12.11
CA THR A 39 -10.95 -5.19 12.16
C THR A 39 -10.22 -6.16 13.10
N ARG A 40 -9.01 -5.82 13.57
CA ARG A 40 -8.16 -6.67 14.42
C ARG A 40 -8.67 -6.81 15.86
N THR A 41 -9.82 -6.24 16.15
CA THR A 41 -10.43 -6.16 17.49
C THR A 41 -10.74 -7.52 18.07
N SER A 42 -11.21 -8.48 17.26
CA SER A 42 -11.52 -9.83 17.74
C SER A 42 -10.27 -10.52 18.29
N PHE A 43 -9.12 -10.35 17.61
CA PHE A 43 -7.83 -10.83 18.08
C PHE A 43 -7.41 -10.13 19.37
N ILE A 44 -7.43 -8.79 19.38
CA ILE A 44 -7.00 -8.00 20.54
C ILE A 44 -7.85 -8.33 21.78
N ASN A 45 -9.18 -8.41 21.64
CA ASN A 45 -10.08 -8.74 22.75
C ASN A 45 -9.96 -10.19 23.23
N ALA A 46 -9.55 -11.13 22.34
CA ALA A 46 -9.38 -12.53 22.70
C ALA A 46 -8.05 -12.81 23.41
N THR A 47 -6.98 -12.08 23.08
CA THR A 47 -5.63 -12.39 23.59
C THR A 47 -5.26 -11.68 24.88
N PHE A 48 -6.02 -10.66 25.31
CA PHE A 48 -5.68 -9.79 26.46
C PHE A 48 -4.24 -9.24 26.40
N GLU A 49 -3.61 -9.19 25.23
CA GLU A 49 -2.24 -8.71 25.09
C GLU A 49 -2.18 -7.22 25.34
N ASP A 50 -1.36 -6.77 26.30
CA ASP A 50 -1.14 -5.35 26.59
C ASP A 50 -0.29 -4.64 25.52
N THR A 51 0.07 -5.32 24.43
CA THR A 51 0.84 -4.75 23.33
C THR A 51 0.36 -5.27 21.98
N LEU A 52 0.03 -4.37 21.07
CA LEU A 52 -0.15 -4.64 19.65
C LEU A 52 1.21 -4.58 18.94
N TRP A 53 1.61 -5.71 18.37
CA TRP A 53 2.82 -5.83 17.56
C TRP A 53 2.52 -5.57 16.08
N LEU A 54 3.17 -4.55 15.54
CA LEU A 54 3.24 -4.25 14.11
C LEU A 54 4.49 -4.91 13.51
N PRO A 55 4.44 -5.34 12.24
CA PRO A 55 5.58 -5.96 11.56
C PRO A 55 6.84 -5.06 11.57
N PRO A 56 8.06 -5.61 11.75
CA PRO A 56 9.30 -4.83 11.82
C PRO A 56 9.54 -3.86 10.66
N GLU A 57 9.05 -4.18 9.46
CA GLU A 57 9.19 -3.39 8.24
C GLU A 57 8.23 -2.19 8.16
N THR A 58 7.35 -2.02 9.16
CA THR A 58 6.42 -0.91 9.22
C THR A 58 7.19 0.40 9.43
N SER A 59 6.89 1.42 8.64
CA SER A 59 7.48 2.75 8.82
C SER A 59 6.98 3.37 10.14
N ILE A 60 7.93 3.86 10.95
CA ILE A 60 7.63 4.51 12.24
C ILE A 60 6.78 5.77 12.01
N HIS A 61 7.12 6.55 10.98
CA HIS A 61 6.38 7.77 10.64
C HIS A 61 4.94 7.43 10.24
N ALA A 62 4.77 6.52 9.29
CA ALA A 62 3.44 6.08 8.86
C ALA A 62 2.61 5.49 10.00
N ALA A 63 3.21 4.68 10.87
CA ALA A 63 2.51 4.10 12.02
C ALA A 63 2.02 5.18 12.99
N LYS A 64 2.85 6.18 13.29
CA LYS A 64 2.46 7.34 14.11
C LYS A 64 1.36 8.15 13.43
N THR A 65 1.41 8.33 12.11
CA THR A 65 0.37 9.04 11.36
C THR A 65 -0.97 8.33 11.45
N VAL A 66 -1.03 7.00 11.29
CA VAL A 66 -2.26 6.23 11.48
C VAL A 66 -2.76 6.34 12.92
N LEU A 67 -1.86 6.20 13.90
CA LEU A 67 -2.22 6.29 15.32
C LEU A 67 -2.80 7.65 15.69
N ASN A 68 -2.14 8.72 15.25
CA ASN A 68 -2.61 10.09 15.46
C ASN A 68 -3.96 10.30 14.78
N TRP A 69 -4.12 9.89 13.52
CA TRP A 69 -5.40 10.01 12.82
C TRP A 69 -6.52 9.31 13.58
N MET A 70 -6.32 8.09 14.09
CA MET A 70 -7.32 7.41 14.92
C MET A 70 -7.64 8.21 16.20
N GLY A 71 -6.61 8.69 16.90
CA GLY A 71 -6.74 9.45 18.14
C GLY A 71 -7.52 10.76 17.96
N TRP A 72 -7.26 11.50 16.89
CA TRP A 72 -8.00 12.72 16.54
C TRP A 72 -9.49 12.46 16.28
N HIS A 73 -9.83 11.28 15.78
CA HIS A 73 -11.19 10.93 15.38
C HIS A 73 -11.96 10.10 16.42
N ILE A 74 -11.35 9.81 17.57
CA ILE A 74 -11.93 8.94 18.60
C ILE A 74 -13.28 9.45 19.11
N ASN A 75 -13.42 10.78 19.24
CA ASN A 75 -14.61 11.47 19.76
C ASN A 75 -15.47 12.13 18.67
N GLN A 76 -15.12 11.97 17.39
CA GLN A 76 -15.93 12.52 16.29
C GLN A 76 -17.11 11.57 16.04
N ASP A 77 -18.23 12.01 15.51
CA ASP A 77 -19.32 11.09 15.13
C ASP A 77 -19.00 10.42 13.78
N ASP A 78 -18.52 11.21 12.83
CA ASP A 78 -18.02 10.74 11.54
C ASP A 78 -16.49 10.88 11.45
N SER A 79 -15.84 9.89 10.84
CA SER A 79 -14.40 9.92 10.60
C SER A 79 -14.13 9.88 9.09
N PRO A 80 -13.50 10.93 8.52
CA PRO A 80 -13.13 10.93 7.11
C PRO A 80 -12.05 9.86 6.85
N PRO A 81 -11.87 9.40 5.60
CA PRO A 81 -10.74 8.54 5.26
C PRO A 81 -9.39 9.15 5.67
N ILE A 82 -8.40 8.29 5.92
CA ILE A 82 -7.02 8.69 6.15
C ILE A 82 -6.58 9.57 4.97
N PRO A 83 -6.06 10.78 5.23
CA PRO A 83 -5.67 11.70 4.18
C PRO A 83 -4.52 11.12 3.35
N HIS A 84 -4.55 11.41 2.05
CA HIS A 84 -3.46 11.04 1.15
C HIS A 84 -2.30 12.04 1.31
N PRO A 85 -1.06 11.57 1.52
CA PRO A 85 0.10 12.47 1.59
C PRO A 85 0.51 12.94 0.18
N ASP A 86 1.28 14.01 0.09
CA ASP A 86 1.66 14.58 -1.21
C ASP A 86 2.65 13.67 -1.97
N MET A 87 3.52 12.97 -1.23
CA MET A 87 4.55 12.10 -1.79
C MET A 87 4.05 10.67 -1.94
N PHE A 88 4.45 10.03 -3.05
CA PHE A 88 4.03 8.68 -3.39
C PHE A 88 4.57 7.62 -2.41
N GLU A 89 5.83 7.74 -2.02
CA GLU A 89 6.49 6.85 -1.07
C GLU A 89 5.77 6.89 0.28
N ASP A 90 5.47 8.09 0.78
CA ASP A 90 4.71 8.28 2.01
C ASP A 90 3.31 7.66 1.90
N ALA A 91 2.66 7.76 0.74
CA ALA A 91 1.35 7.15 0.51
C ALA A 91 1.42 5.62 0.57
N LEU A 92 2.47 5.02 0.01
CA LEU A 92 2.70 3.57 0.10
C LEU A 92 3.01 3.12 1.53
N GLU A 93 3.84 3.86 2.26
CA GLU A 93 4.15 3.57 3.66
C GLU A 93 2.91 3.68 4.54
N LEU A 94 2.10 4.73 4.32
CA LEU A 94 0.84 4.94 5.04
C LEU A 94 -0.18 3.85 4.73
N TRP A 95 -0.27 3.42 3.48
CA TRP A 95 -1.09 2.28 3.09
C TRP A 95 -0.64 0.99 3.78
N ALA A 96 0.66 0.70 3.80
CA ALA A 96 1.23 -0.48 4.44
C ALA A 96 0.98 -0.46 5.96
N ALA A 97 1.19 0.68 6.62
CA ALA A 97 0.89 0.85 8.04
C ALA A 97 -0.61 0.65 8.32
N ALA A 98 -1.51 1.30 7.57
CA ALA A 98 -2.95 1.12 7.72
C ALA A 98 -3.39 -0.34 7.50
N LYS A 99 -2.67 -1.11 6.68
CA LYS A 99 -2.87 -2.56 6.54
C LYS A 99 -2.36 -3.34 7.76
N ALA A 100 -1.20 -3.00 8.31
CA ALA A 100 -0.65 -3.63 9.51
C ALA A 100 -1.54 -3.43 10.76
N PHE A 101 -2.16 -2.25 10.87
CA PHE A 101 -3.19 -1.97 11.86
C PHE A 101 -4.55 -2.62 11.55
N GLU A 102 -4.70 -3.24 10.38
CA GLU A 102 -5.98 -3.71 9.84
C GLU A 102 -7.10 -2.68 9.88
N ILE A 103 -6.77 -1.43 9.53
CA ILE A 103 -7.77 -0.37 9.42
C ILE A 103 -8.86 -0.81 8.44
N LYS A 104 -10.12 -0.60 8.81
CA LYS A 104 -11.30 -0.91 8.00
C LYS A 104 -11.16 -0.27 6.62
N LEU A 105 -11.59 -0.99 5.58
CA LEU A 105 -11.40 -0.58 4.20
C LEU A 105 -11.93 0.84 3.94
N MET A 106 -13.10 1.19 4.47
CA MET A 106 -13.74 2.49 4.27
C MET A 106 -12.84 3.69 4.64
N TYR A 107 -11.97 3.54 5.65
CA TYR A 107 -11.06 4.61 6.08
C TYR A 107 -9.77 4.68 5.24
N ARG A 108 -9.48 3.68 4.42
CA ARG A 108 -8.30 3.66 3.55
C ARG A 108 -8.64 3.61 2.05
N THR A 109 -9.92 3.63 1.68
CA THR A 109 -10.35 3.58 0.28
C THR A 109 -9.78 4.75 -0.53
N GLY A 110 -9.76 5.96 0.03
CA GLY A 110 -9.15 7.14 -0.61
C GLY A 110 -7.68 6.90 -0.99
N LEU A 111 -6.88 6.41 -0.03
CA LEU A 111 -5.48 6.03 -0.27
C LEU A 111 -5.35 4.99 -1.39
N ARG A 112 -6.17 3.93 -1.36
CA ARG A 112 -6.14 2.89 -2.40
C ARG A 112 -6.41 3.45 -3.79
N VAL A 113 -7.43 4.29 -3.93
CA VAL A 113 -7.84 4.86 -5.21
C VAL A 113 -6.75 5.77 -5.76
N ALA A 114 -6.22 6.67 -4.93
CA ALA A 114 -5.15 7.58 -5.31
C ALA A 114 -3.88 6.83 -5.72
N LEU A 115 -3.44 5.84 -4.94
CA LEU A 115 -2.30 4.99 -5.30
C LEU A 115 -2.51 4.26 -6.63
N LYS A 116 -3.70 3.68 -6.86
CA LYS A 116 -4.03 3.04 -8.15
C LYS A 116 -3.96 4.02 -9.32
N GLN A 117 -4.45 5.25 -9.14
CA GLN A 117 -4.40 6.28 -10.18
C GLN A 117 -2.97 6.72 -10.46
N TYR A 118 -2.18 6.96 -9.40
CA TYR A 118 -0.77 7.30 -9.52
C TYR A 118 0.00 6.23 -10.29
N VAL A 119 -0.03 4.97 -9.85
CA VAL A 119 0.77 3.90 -10.49
C VAL A 119 0.32 3.57 -11.92
N ARG A 120 -0.91 3.92 -12.29
CA ARG A 120 -1.44 3.72 -13.65
C ARG A 120 -1.06 4.86 -14.59
N GLY A 121 -1.06 6.10 -14.09
CA GLY A 121 -0.83 7.30 -14.89
C GLY A 121 0.60 7.83 -14.84
N ALA A 122 1.35 7.52 -13.80
CA ALA A 122 2.74 7.94 -13.64
C ALA A 122 3.66 7.07 -14.49
N ALA A 123 4.64 7.70 -15.13
CA ALA A 123 5.81 7.01 -15.64
C ALA A 123 6.65 6.52 -14.44
N LEU A 124 6.20 5.45 -13.78
CA LEU A 124 6.89 4.88 -12.62
C LEU A 124 8.32 4.52 -12.99
N THR A 125 9.26 5.04 -12.23
CA THR A 125 10.65 4.58 -12.24
C THR A 125 10.74 3.14 -11.75
N LEU A 126 11.84 2.45 -12.06
CA LEU A 126 12.09 1.10 -11.55
C LEU A 126 12.10 1.07 -10.01
N ALA A 127 12.57 2.16 -9.37
CA ALA A 127 12.59 2.29 -7.92
C ALA A 127 11.17 2.39 -7.33
N GLU A 128 10.32 3.27 -7.86
CA GLU A 128 8.93 3.40 -7.40
C GLU A 128 8.15 2.10 -7.59
N PHE A 129 8.38 1.38 -8.69
CA PHE A 129 7.77 0.07 -8.89
C PHE A 129 8.21 -0.97 -7.87
N ARG A 130 9.50 -1.00 -7.52
CA ARG A 130 10.00 -1.88 -6.43
C ARG A 130 9.39 -1.49 -5.09
N LEU A 131 9.18 -0.21 -4.83
CA LEU A 131 8.49 0.22 -3.61
C LEU A 131 7.04 -0.27 -3.59
N VAL A 132 6.30 -0.19 -4.71
CA VAL A 132 4.97 -0.81 -4.83
C VAL A 132 5.06 -2.30 -4.49
N TRP A 133 6.03 -3.02 -5.06
CA TRP A 133 6.21 -4.44 -4.80
C TRP A 133 6.36 -4.80 -3.32
N GLU A 134 7.25 -4.08 -2.65
CA GLU A 134 7.67 -4.36 -1.29
C GLU A 134 6.59 -3.95 -0.28
N LYS A 135 5.94 -2.82 -0.54
CA LYS A 135 5.04 -2.18 0.43
C LYS A 135 3.56 -2.50 0.22
N THR A 136 3.14 -2.92 -0.97
CA THR A 136 1.74 -3.32 -1.19
C THR A 136 1.56 -4.78 -1.54
N ARG A 137 0.59 -5.41 -0.88
CA ARG A 137 0.03 -6.72 -1.23
C ARG A 137 -1.39 -6.61 -1.80
N ASP A 138 -1.83 -5.40 -2.13
CA ASP A 138 -3.14 -5.18 -2.74
C ASP A 138 -3.08 -5.50 -4.24
N SER A 139 -3.84 -6.52 -4.66
CA SER A 139 -3.81 -7.03 -6.02
C SER A 139 -4.23 -5.97 -7.05
N GLU A 140 -5.12 -5.04 -6.70
CA GLU A 140 -5.55 -4.00 -7.62
C GLU A 140 -4.49 -2.92 -7.81
N ILE A 141 -3.77 -2.54 -6.74
CA ILE A 141 -2.63 -1.61 -6.84
C ILE A 141 -1.51 -2.27 -7.65
N GLN A 142 -1.20 -3.54 -7.37
CA GLN A 142 -0.17 -4.28 -8.10
C GLN A 142 -0.51 -4.44 -9.60
N GLN A 143 -1.77 -4.75 -9.91
CA GLN A 143 -2.22 -4.87 -11.31
C GLN A 143 -2.20 -3.52 -12.03
N ALA A 144 -2.59 -2.43 -11.34
CA ALA A 144 -2.49 -1.08 -11.88
C ALA A 144 -1.02 -0.70 -12.19
N ALA A 145 -0.09 -1.04 -11.30
CA ALA A 145 1.34 -0.78 -11.49
C ALA A 145 1.92 -1.57 -12.67
N ILE A 146 1.58 -2.86 -12.81
CA ILE A 146 1.99 -3.65 -13.99
C ILE A 146 1.44 -3.01 -15.27
N SER A 147 0.18 -2.58 -15.26
CA SER A 147 -0.44 -1.94 -16.42
C SER A 147 0.31 -0.66 -16.81
N GLY A 148 0.66 0.19 -15.83
CA GLY A 148 1.47 1.39 -16.05
C GLY A 148 2.85 1.07 -16.66
N LEU A 149 3.53 0.02 -16.18
CA LEU A 149 4.80 -0.42 -16.77
C LEU A 149 4.67 -0.92 -18.20
N ILE A 150 3.59 -1.64 -18.53
CA ILE A 150 3.35 -2.10 -19.91
C ILE A 150 3.18 -0.90 -20.85
N PHE A 151 2.44 0.13 -20.43
CA PHE A 151 2.30 1.37 -21.19
C PHE A 151 3.66 2.06 -21.37
N ARG A 152 4.43 2.25 -20.29
CA ARG A 152 5.78 2.85 -20.37
C ARG A 152 6.73 2.02 -21.23
N HIS A 153 6.64 0.70 -21.18
CA HIS A 153 7.42 -0.17 -22.07
C HIS A 153 7.08 0.11 -23.53
N GLY A 154 5.79 0.17 -23.88
CA GLY A 154 5.34 0.49 -25.23
C GLY A 154 5.76 1.89 -25.69
N ASP A 155 5.51 2.91 -24.88
CA ASP A 155 5.87 4.30 -25.21
C ASP A 155 7.39 4.50 -25.24
N GLY A 156 8.12 3.88 -24.33
CA GLY A 156 9.58 3.90 -24.31
C GLY A 156 10.21 3.29 -25.56
N GLN A 157 9.65 2.18 -26.04
CA GLN A 157 10.05 1.59 -27.33
C GLN A 157 9.69 2.49 -28.52
N ARG A 158 8.56 3.20 -28.45
CA ARG A 158 8.06 4.07 -29.53
C ARG A 158 8.79 5.41 -29.64
N TYR A 159 9.15 6.00 -28.50
CA TYR A 159 9.69 7.36 -28.42
C TYR A 159 11.15 7.43 -27.96
N GLY A 160 11.78 6.29 -27.64
CA GLY A 160 13.20 6.21 -27.30
C GLY A 160 13.56 6.75 -25.92
N PHE A 161 12.68 6.60 -24.92
CA PHE A 161 12.97 7.03 -23.55
C PHE A 161 14.10 6.20 -22.92
N GLU A 162 14.90 6.80 -22.06
CA GLU A 162 15.86 6.07 -21.22
C GLU A 162 15.17 5.43 -20.00
N GLY A 163 15.75 4.34 -19.48
CA GLY A 163 15.24 3.65 -18.29
C GLY A 163 13.93 2.89 -18.50
N VAL A 164 13.65 2.44 -19.72
CA VAL A 164 12.45 1.65 -20.04
C VAL A 164 12.52 0.31 -19.32
N PRO A 165 11.49 -0.07 -18.53
CA PRO A 165 11.47 -1.35 -17.86
C PRO A 165 11.51 -2.48 -18.89
N GLU A 166 12.42 -3.43 -18.72
CA GLU A 166 12.52 -4.55 -19.64
C GLU A 166 11.32 -5.50 -19.47
N ARG A 167 10.82 -6.00 -20.59
CA ARG A 167 9.66 -6.90 -20.63
C ARG A 167 9.79 -8.09 -19.69
N ARG A 168 10.98 -8.71 -19.61
CA ARG A 168 11.23 -9.88 -18.75
C ARG A 168 10.99 -9.61 -17.27
N PHE A 169 11.31 -8.41 -16.77
CA PHE A 169 11.05 -8.04 -15.37
C PHE A 169 9.56 -7.88 -15.09
N ILE A 170 8.82 -7.30 -16.03
CA ILE A 170 7.36 -7.13 -15.92
C ILE A 170 6.67 -8.50 -15.89
N VAL A 171 7.09 -9.43 -16.74
CA VAL A 171 6.55 -10.80 -16.79
C VAL A 171 6.84 -11.56 -15.50
N ALA A 172 8.11 -11.61 -15.08
CA ALA A 172 8.51 -12.33 -13.86
C ALA A 172 7.77 -11.82 -12.61
N TYR A 173 7.55 -10.52 -12.53
CA TYR A 173 6.75 -9.90 -11.47
C TYR A 173 5.27 -10.33 -11.52
N ALA A 174 4.67 -10.31 -12.71
CA ALA A 174 3.27 -10.69 -12.86
C ALA A 174 3.05 -12.16 -12.47
N GLU A 175 3.96 -13.05 -12.89
CA GLU A 175 3.93 -14.46 -12.56
C GLU A 175 4.03 -14.72 -11.06
N THR A 176 4.99 -14.08 -10.38
CA THR A 176 5.19 -14.21 -8.93
C THR A 176 4.00 -13.70 -8.09
N ARG A 177 3.11 -12.88 -8.65
CA ARG A 177 1.85 -12.46 -8.00
C ARG A 177 0.61 -13.10 -8.58
N ASN A 178 0.77 -14.05 -9.50
CA ASN A 178 -0.34 -14.69 -10.20
C ASN A 178 -1.28 -13.67 -10.90
N ILE A 179 -0.70 -12.60 -11.45
CA ILE A 179 -1.42 -11.57 -12.21
C ILE A 179 -1.34 -11.93 -13.69
N ARG A 180 -2.51 -12.05 -14.34
CA ARG A 180 -2.58 -12.26 -15.79
C ARG A 180 -2.23 -10.98 -16.53
N ILE A 181 -1.29 -11.08 -17.47
CA ILE A 181 -0.89 -9.98 -18.35
C ILE A 181 -1.30 -10.25 -19.78
N GLY A 182 -1.94 -9.27 -20.42
CA GLY A 182 -2.15 -9.24 -21.86
C GLY A 182 -1.14 -8.29 -22.49
N TRP A 183 -0.20 -8.81 -23.27
CA TRP A 183 0.62 -7.97 -24.13
C TRP A 183 -0.17 -7.64 -25.38
N MET A 184 -0.33 -6.37 -25.73
CA MET A 184 -0.73 -6.05 -27.09
C MET A 184 0.38 -6.54 -28.02
N PRO A 185 0.06 -7.34 -29.06
CA PRO A 185 1.06 -7.75 -30.02
C PRO A 185 1.70 -6.49 -30.61
N ALA A 186 3.04 -6.47 -30.66
CA ALA A 186 3.73 -5.46 -31.45
C ALA A 186 3.07 -5.46 -32.83
N LYS A 187 2.55 -4.31 -33.28
CA LYS A 187 2.08 -4.19 -34.66
C LYS A 187 3.22 -4.69 -35.52
N VAL A 188 3.01 -5.83 -36.18
CA VAL A 188 3.86 -6.26 -37.27
C VAL A 188 3.73 -5.14 -38.27
N GLU A 189 4.72 -4.25 -38.31
CA GLU A 189 4.93 -3.38 -39.47
C GLU A 189 5.22 -4.34 -40.62
N SER A 190 4.15 -4.81 -41.24
CA SER A 190 4.21 -5.29 -42.60
C SER A 190 4.70 -4.10 -43.40
N ARG A 191 6.02 -4.04 -43.60
CA ARG A 191 6.62 -3.38 -44.74
C ARG A 191 5.87 -3.91 -45.96
N ARG A 192 4.81 -3.20 -46.35
CA ARG A 192 4.44 -3.13 -47.76
C ARG A 192 5.70 -2.60 -48.41
N GLN A 193 6.52 -3.50 -48.95
CA GLN A 193 7.28 -3.20 -50.15
C GLN A 193 6.24 -2.74 -51.17
N THR A 194 5.96 -1.44 -51.14
CA THR A 194 5.41 -0.73 -52.27
C THR A 194 6.35 -1.00 -53.42
N GLY A 195 5.79 -1.61 -54.47
CA GLY A 195 6.50 -1.85 -55.70
C GLY A 195 7.19 -0.60 -56.22
N ASN A 196 8.39 -0.82 -56.73
CA ASN A 196 8.98 -0.13 -57.86
C ASN A 196 9.70 -1.28 -58.59
N GLY A 197 9.27 -1.76 -59.74
CA GLY A 197 8.86 -0.99 -60.90
C GLY A 197 10.06 -0.88 -61.84
N LYS A 198 10.39 -1.98 -62.53
CA LYS A 198 10.72 -2.12 -63.96
C LYS A 198 11.29 -3.50 -64.24
#